data_AF-A0AAU4BNJ6-F1
#
_entry.id   AF-A0AAU4BNJ6-F1
#
_cell.length_a   1.000
_cell.length_b   1.000
_cell.length_c   1.000
_cell.angle_alpha   90.00
_cell.angle_beta   90.00
_cell.angle_gamma   90.00
#
_symmetry.space_group_name_H-M   'P 1'
#
loop_
_entity.id
_entity.type
_entity.pdbx_description
1 polymer ?
#
loop_
_entity_poly.entity_id
_entity_poly.type
_entity_poly.pdbx_seq_one_letter_code
_entity_poly.pdbx_strand_id
1 'polypeptide(L)'
;MISIESIRFATGAGVPCLACDVVLSGLGCDAALVALAGLVPEALPLCRSCRRGVVYLLHFARPYKHARHYIGWTGDLAGRLAQHERGAGARLLQVVRGVGIEWRLARLWPGDRGRERAIKRQGGAARRCPLCGVRPRPIQMTVTGALAGAVRGVPA
;
A
#
# COMPACT_ATOMS: atom_id res chain seq x y z
N MET A 1 3.76 14.36 -11.95
CA MET A 1 3.70 12.89 -12.07
C MET A 1 4.37 12.31 -10.85
N ILE A 2 3.77 11.34 -10.16
CA ILE A 2 4.39 10.73 -8.97
C ILE A 2 5.45 9.75 -9.50
N SER A 3 6.72 10.15 -9.51
CA SER A 3 7.83 9.25 -9.86
C SER A 3 7.90 8.12 -8.83
N ILE A 4 7.75 6.89 -9.31
CA ILE A 4 7.70 5.67 -8.49
C ILE A 4 9.09 5.31 -7.91
N GLU A 5 10.16 5.81 -8.53
CA GLU A 5 11.56 5.47 -8.21
C GLU A 5 12.03 5.90 -6.81
N SER A 6 11.31 6.80 -6.12
CA SER A 6 11.72 7.31 -4.80
C SER A 6 11.00 6.64 -3.61
N ILE A 7 10.15 5.63 -3.84
CA ILE A 7 9.38 4.99 -2.75
C ILE A 7 10.23 3.88 -2.11
N ARG A 8 11.25 4.28 -1.32
CA ARG A 8 11.94 3.40 -0.38
C ARG A 8 11.33 3.59 1.01
N PHE A 9 10.63 2.57 1.52
CA PHE A 9 10.11 2.58 2.88
C PHE A 9 11.25 2.31 3.86
N ALA A 10 11.63 3.33 4.63
CA ALA A 10 12.54 3.15 5.76
C ALA A 10 11.90 2.17 6.76
N THR A 11 12.60 1.08 7.05
CA THR A 11 12.29 0.12 8.11
C THR A 11 12.54 0.81 9.46
N GLY A 12 11.59 1.64 9.90
CA GLY A 12 11.66 2.39 11.15
C GLY A 12 10.58 1.99 12.14
N ALA A 13 11.01 1.46 13.29
CA ALA A 13 10.33 1.21 14.57
C ALA A 13 8.86 0.77 14.53
N GLY A 14 8.63 -0.52 14.79
CA GLY A 14 7.30 -1.10 15.01
C GLY A 14 6.57 -0.44 16.18
N VAL A 15 5.31 -0.10 15.97
CA VAL A 15 4.36 0.23 17.04
C VAL A 15 3.71 -1.09 17.47
N PRO A 16 3.58 -1.38 18.78
CA PRO A 16 3.03 -2.66 19.23
C PRO A 16 1.56 -2.83 18.81
N CYS A 17 1.26 -4.03 18.31
CA CYS A 17 -0.08 -4.46 17.95
C CYS A 17 -0.87 -4.83 19.21
N LEU A 18 -1.60 -3.88 19.79
CA LEU A 18 -2.54 -4.14 20.90
C LEU A 18 -4.02 -4.20 20.46
N ALA A 19 -4.32 -4.15 19.15
CA ALA A 19 -5.68 -4.05 18.63
C ALA A 19 -5.97 -5.05 17.49
N CYS A 20 -5.99 -6.34 17.85
CA CYS A 20 -6.77 -7.35 17.13
C CYS A 20 -8.20 -7.45 17.71
N ASP A 21 -8.84 -6.32 18.05
CA ASP A 21 -10.19 -6.31 18.63
C ASP A 21 -11.26 -6.59 17.57
N VAL A 22 -11.41 -7.88 17.22
CA VAL A 22 -12.70 -8.53 16.92
C VAL A 22 -12.61 -9.97 17.46
N VAL A 23 -13.19 -10.14 18.66
CA VAL A 23 -13.99 -11.27 19.17
C VAL A 23 -13.52 -12.69 18.86
N LEU A 24 -13.14 -13.37 19.95
CA LEU A 24 -13.13 -14.82 20.15
C LEU A 24 -14.24 -15.55 19.37
N SER A 25 -13.85 -16.29 18.32
CA SER A 25 -14.45 -17.58 17.95
C SER A 25 -13.51 -18.31 16.99
N GLY A 26 -12.63 -19.13 17.58
CA GLY A 26 -12.09 -20.34 16.95
C GLY A 26 -10.92 -20.17 15.97
N LEU A 27 -9.76 -20.70 16.38
CA LEU A 27 -8.49 -20.87 15.65
C LEU A 27 -7.59 -19.64 15.63
N GLY A 28 -6.99 -19.44 16.81
CA GLY A 28 -5.89 -18.54 17.08
C GLY A 28 -4.55 -19.03 16.54
N CYS A 29 -3.55 -18.20 16.86
CA CYS A 29 -2.20 -18.18 16.40
C CYS A 29 -1.32 -19.21 17.15
N ASP A 30 -1.22 -20.44 16.68
CA ASP A 30 -0.24 -21.45 17.16
C ASP A 30 0.38 -22.11 15.92
N ALA A 31 1.65 -22.46 15.76
CA ALA A 31 2.92 -22.49 16.52
C ALA A 31 4.05 -22.45 15.44
N ALA A 32 5.37 -22.37 15.65
CA ALA A 32 6.32 -22.63 16.73
C ALA A 32 7.59 -21.78 16.41
N LEU A 33 8.37 -21.20 17.33
CA LEU A 33 9.23 -21.80 18.35
C LEU A 33 10.26 -22.79 17.76
N VAL A 34 11.39 -22.29 17.24
CA VAL A 34 12.81 -22.62 17.60
C VAL A 34 13.76 -21.72 16.78
N ALA A 35 14.63 -20.93 17.44
CA ALA A 35 15.98 -20.59 16.91
C ALA A 35 16.83 -19.93 18.01
N LEU A 36 17.52 -20.74 18.82
CA LEU A 36 18.69 -20.31 19.58
C LEU A 36 19.92 -20.41 18.66
N ALA A 37 20.34 -19.29 18.06
CA ALA A 37 21.68 -19.10 17.49
C ALA A 37 21.96 -17.60 17.34
N GLY A 38 22.80 -17.06 18.23
CA GLY A 38 23.04 -15.62 18.38
C GLY A 38 23.93 -14.96 17.32
N LEU A 39 23.38 -14.69 16.13
CA LEU A 39 23.87 -13.69 15.16
C LEU A 39 22.64 -13.09 14.41
N VAL A 40 22.07 -11.98 14.88
CA VAL A 40 20.82 -11.32 14.38
C VAL A 40 20.98 -10.80 12.93
N PRO A 41 19.93 -10.72 12.07
CA PRO A 41 18.76 -9.87 12.30
C PRO A 41 17.45 -10.50 11.77
N GLU A 42 16.75 -11.29 12.59
CA GLU A 42 15.46 -11.83 12.17
C GLU A 42 14.45 -10.69 12.16
N ALA A 43 14.11 -10.24 10.94
CA ALA A 43 13.04 -9.30 10.67
C ALA A 43 11.79 -9.79 11.40
N LEU A 44 11.53 -9.17 12.57
CA LEU A 44 10.41 -9.48 13.44
C LEU A 44 9.19 -9.76 12.55
N PRO A 45 8.55 -10.95 12.69
CA PRO A 45 7.45 -11.32 11.85
C PRO A 45 6.28 -10.43 12.23
N LEU A 46 6.26 -9.22 11.66
CA LEU A 46 5.09 -8.37 11.66
C LEU A 46 4.02 -9.23 10.99
N CYS A 47 3.05 -9.65 11.81
CA CYS A 47 1.82 -10.28 11.39
C CYS A 47 1.37 -9.73 10.04
N ARG A 48 0.85 -10.58 9.14
CA ARG A 48 0.52 -10.18 7.76
C ARG A 48 -0.42 -8.96 7.69
N SER A 49 -1.18 -8.71 8.76
CA SER A 49 -2.02 -7.52 8.96
C SER A 49 -1.26 -6.24 9.30
N CYS A 50 -0.17 -6.32 10.07
CA CYS A 50 0.65 -5.19 10.56
C CYS A 50 1.96 -4.97 9.78
N ARG A 51 2.27 -5.82 8.78
CA ARG A 51 3.40 -5.59 7.88
C ARG A 51 3.26 -4.20 7.23
N ARG A 52 4.29 -3.36 7.40
CA ARG A 52 4.38 -2.02 6.78
C ARG A 52 4.44 -2.12 5.26
N GLY A 53 3.84 -1.16 4.56
CA GLY A 53 3.85 -1.06 3.11
C GLY A 53 3.09 0.16 2.62
N VAL A 54 2.48 0.03 1.44
CA VAL A 54 1.70 1.08 0.82
C VAL A 54 0.33 0.56 0.40
N VAL A 55 -0.71 1.33 0.74
CA VAL A 55 -2.03 1.20 0.13
C VAL A 55 -2.05 2.07 -1.11
N TYR A 56 -2.51 1.51 -2.23
CA TYR A 56 -2.60 2.23 -3.50
C TYR A 56 -4.03 2.19 -4.04
N LEU A 57 -4.37 3.24 -4.79
CA LEU A 57 -5.61 3.39 -5.53
C LEU A 57 -5.30 3.49 -7.01
N LEU A 58 -5.88 2.59 -7.80
CA LEU A 58 -5.89 2.65 -9.25
C LEU A 58 -7.22 3.23 -9.73
N HIS A 59 -7.16 4.00 -10.80
CA HIS A 59 -8.32 4.56 -11.51
C HIS A 59 -8.37 3.97 -12.91
N PHE A 60 -9.54 3.50 -13.35
CA PHE A 60 -9.72 2.96 -14.69
C PHE A 60 -10.12 4.05 -15.66
N ALA A 61 -9.52 4.07 -16.85
CA ALA A 61 -9.82 5.06 -17.89
C ALA A 61 -11.31 5.07 -18.28
N ARG A 62 -11.95 3.89 -18.24
CA ARG A 62 -13.40 3.74 -18.34
C ARG A 62 -13.92 2.71 -17.33
N PRO A 63 -15.17 2.82 -16.87
CA PRO A 63 -15.75 1.86 -15.94
C PRO A 63 -15.79 0.45 -16.53
N TYR A 64 -15.43 -0.56 -15.74
CA TYR A 64 -15.73 -1.96 -16.03
C TYR A 64 -16.90 -2.40 -15.17
N LYS A 65 -18.10 -2.50 -15.76
CA LYS A 65 -19.37 -2.67 -15.01
C LYS A 65 -19.47 -1.59 -13.92
N HIS A 66 -19.60 -1.97 -12.65
CA HIS A 66 -19.64 -1.05 -11.51
C HIS A 66 -18.24 -0.67 -10.99
N ALA A 67 -17.17 -1.30 -11.46
CA ALA A 67 -15.81 -1.05 -11.01
C ALA A 67 -15.16 0.09 -11.80
N ARG A 68 -14.85 1.19 -11.12
CA ARG A 68 -14.06 2.32 -11.65
C ARG A 68 -12.70 2.47 -11.00
N HIS A 69 -12.52 1.79 -9.87
CA HIS A 69 -11.38 1.95 -8.99
C HIS A 69 -10.98 0.60 -8.41
N TYR A 70 -9.69 0.44 -8.16
CA TYR A 70 -9.14 -0.70 -7.45
C TYR A 70 -8.27 -0.22 -6.30
N ILE A 71 -8.46 -0.80 -5.11
CA ILE A 71 -7.66 -0.50 -3.93
C ILE A 71 -6.96 -1.78 -3.50
N GLY A 72 -5.64 -1.69 -3.32
CA GLY A 72 -4.82 -2.79 -2.84
C GLY A 72 -3.72 -2.32 -1.90
N TRP A 73 -3.09 -3.27 -1.24
CA TRP A 73 -1.89 -3.06 -0.43
C TRP A 73 -0.73 -3.91 -0.94
N THR A 74 0.49 -3.41 -0.77
CA THR A 74 1.72 -4.15 -1.09
C THR A 74 2.91 -3.65 -0.28
N GLY A 75 3.87 -4.54 -0.02
CA GLY A 75 5.20 -4.16 0.50
C GLY A 75 6.17 -3.72 -0.61
N ASP A 76 5.92 -4.14 -1.85
CA ASP A 76 6.68 -3.74 -3.04
C ASP A 76 5.70 -3.18 -4.08
N LEU A 77 5.72 -1.86 -4.28
CA LEU A 77 4.81 -1.19 -5.20
C LEU A 77 5.17 -1.46 -6.65
N ALA A 78 6.44 -1.32 -7.02
CA ALA A 78 6.89 -1.44 -8.39
C ALA A 78 6.62 -2.85 -8.93
N GLY A 79 7.01 -3.88 -8.18
CA GLY A 79 6.74 -5.28 -8.57
C GLY A 79 5.25 -5.58 -8.64
N ARG A 80 4.44 -4.99 -7.77
CA ARG A 80 2.99 -5.19 -7.78
C ARG A 80 2.30 -4.52 -8.97
N LEU A 81 2.71 -3.31 -9.35
CA LEU A 81 2.20 -2.63 -10.53
C LEU A 81 2.59 -3.40 -11.80
N ALA A 82 3.84 -3.86 -11.90
CA ALA A 82 4.29 -4.65 -13.04
C ALA A 82 3.52 -5.99 -13.18
N GLN A 83 3.14 -6.63 -12.07
CA GLN A 83 2.24 -7.80 -12.11
C GLN A 83 0.86 -7.45 -12.67
N HIS A 84 0.29 -6.30 -12.28
CA HIS A 84 -1.00 -5.85 -12.78
C HIS A 84 -0.95 -5.51 -14.27
N GLU A 85 0.14 -4.87 -14.73
CA GLU A 85 0.38 -4.58 -16.16
C GLU A 85 0.44 -5.86 -17.00
N ARG A 86 1.02 -6.93 -16.45
CA ARG A 86 1.09 -8.25 -17.09
C ARG A 86 -0.20 -9.06 -16.94
N GLY A 87 -1.21 -8.58 -16.21
CA GLY A 87 -2.43 -9.33 -15.92
C GLY A 87 -2.24 -10.51 -14.96
N ALA A 88 -1.09 -10.61 -14.29
CA ALA A 88 -0.76 -11.65 -13.30
C ALA A 88 -1.08 -11.22 -11.85
N GLY A 89 -1.78 -10.09 -11.68
CA GLY A 89 -2.10 -9.51 -10.39
C GLY A 89 -3.51 -9.88 -9.89
N ALA A 90 -4.35 -8.87 -9.66
CA ALA A 90 -5.73 -9.12 -9.23
C ALA A 90 -6.60 -9.62 -10.39
N ARG A 91 -7.52 -10.56 -10.13
CA ARG A 91 -8.46 -11.07 -11.15
C ARG A 91 -9.22 -9.96 -11.87
N LEU A 92 -9.64 -8.92 -11.14
CA LEU A 92 -10.30 -7.75 -11.76
C LEU A 92 -9.39 -7.04 -12.78
N LEU A 93 -8.11 -6.85 -12.44
CA LEU A 93 -7.15 -6.16 -13.32
C LEU A 93 -6.76 -7.01 -14.52
N GLN A 94 -6.70 -8.34 -14.35
CA GLN A 94 -6.58 -9.27 -15.47
C GLN A 94 -7.74 -9.12 -16.46
N VAL A 95 -8.98 -9.06 -15.97
CA VAL A 95 -10.17 -8.92 -16.83
C VAL A 95 -10.21 -7.54 -17.48
N VAL A 96 -9.95 -6.47 -16.71
CA VAL A 96 -9.85 -5.08 -17.19
C VAL A 96 -8.83 -4.97 -18.33
N ARG A 97 -7.66 -5.60 -18.18
CA ARG A 97 -6.67 -5.72 -19.26
C ARG A 97 -7.21 -6.49 -20.46
N GLY A 98 -7.84 -7.65 -20.23
CA GLY A 98 -8.40 -8.49 -21.29
C GLY A 98 -9.47 -7.80 -22.14
N VAL A 99 -10.20 -6.82 -21.59
CA VAL A 99 -11.17 -6.00 -22.32
C VAL A 99 -10.61 -4.67 -22.85
N GLY A 100 -9.28 -4.46 -22.76
CA GLY A 100 -8.63 -3.25 -23.25
C GLY A 100 -9.01 -1.99 -22.48
N ILE A 101 -9.10 -2.07 -21.15
CA ILE A 101 -9.28 -0.90 -20.28
C ILE A 101 -7.95 -0.58 -19.60
N GLU A 102 -7.43 0.60 -19.86
CA GLU A 102 -6.25 1.11 -19.17
C GLU A 102 -6.57 1.54 -17.74
N TRP A 103 -5.55 1.56 -16.89
CA TRP A 103 -5.65 2.07 -15.54
C TRP A 103 -4.43 2.93 -15.19
N ARG A 104 -4.61 3.85 -14.25
CA ARG A 104 -3.57 4.76 -13.77
C ARG A 104 -3.46 4.70 -12.25
N LEU A 105 -2.24 4.75 -11.74
CA LEU A 105 -2.00 4.93 -10.30
C LEU A 105 -2.46 6.32 -9.88
N ALA A 106 -3.55 6.40 -9.11
CA ALA A 106 -4.19 7.66 -8.77
C ALA A 106 -3.72 8.22 -7.43
N ARG A 107 -3.51 7.35 -6.42
CA ARG A 107 -3.12 7.80 -5.08
C ARG A 107 -2.45 6.71 -4.26
N LEU A 108 -1.62 7.12 -3.32
CA LEU A 108 -0.92 6.27 -2.36
C LEU A 108 -1.24 6.71 -0.92
N TRP A 109 -1.19 5.76 0.02
CA TRP A 109 -1.17 6.00 1.45
C TRP A 109 -0.13 5.08 2.09
N PRO A 110 0.77 5.59 2.96
CA PRO A 110 1.57 4.73 3.81
C PRO A 110 0.66 3.96 4.77
N GLY A 111 1.00 2.69 5.03
CA GLY A 111 0.27 1.89 6.01
C GLY A 111 0.34 0.39 5.76
N ASP A 112 -0.49 -0.33 6.51
CA ASP A 112 -0.57 -1.78 6.50
C ASP A 112 -1.90 -2.26 5.89
N ARG A 113 -2.21 -3.56 6.05
CA ARG A 113 -3.50 -4.11 5.59
C ARG A 113 -4.68 -3.64 6.43
N GLY A 114 -4.46 -3.25 7.68
CA GLY A 114 -5.48 -2.59 8.51
C GLY A 114 -5.93 -1.28 7.87
N ARG A 115 -4.99 -0.46 7.40
CA ARG A 115 -5.27 0.77 6.65
C ARG A 115 -6.04 0.52 5.36
N GLU A 116 -5.63 -0.48 4.58
CA GLU A 116 -6.35 -0.90 3.37
C GLU A 116 -7.80 -1.25 3.68
N ARG A 117 -8.01 -2.09 4.70
CA ARG A 117 -9.34 -2.54 5.14
C ARG A 117 -10.19 -1.37 5.61
N ALA A 118 -9.63 -0.45 6.39
CA ALA A 118 -10.32 0.75 6.85
C ALA A 118 -10.78 1.61 5.67
N ILE A 119 -9.93 1.84 4.67
CA ILE A 119 -10.28 2.60 3.46
C ILE A 119 -11.40 1.90 2.68
N LYS A 120 -11.33 0.57 2.52
CA LYS A 120 -12.37 -0.23 1.85
C LYS A 120 -13.71 -0.16 2.56
N ARG A 121 -13.73 -0.34 3.90
CA ARG A 121 -14.97 -0.25 4.72
C ARG A 121 -15.63 1.12 4.63
N GLN A 122 -14.86 2.19 4.62
CA GLN A 122 -15.40 3.55 4.46
C GLN A 122 -16.03 3.81 3.08
N GLY A 123 -15.80 2.94 2.08
CA GLY A 123 -16.39 3.02 0.75
C GLY A 123 -15.99 4.26 -0.07
N GLY A 124 -16.65 4.49 -1.21
CA GLY A 124 -16.51 5.72 -1.98
C GLY A 124 -15.09 6.03 -2.50
N ALA A 125 -14.46 5.08 -3.20
CA ALA A 125 -13.12 5.25 -3.78
C ALA A 125 -13.00 6.50 -4.68
N ALA A 126 -14.07 6.88 -5.39
CA ALA A 126 -14.13 8.09 -6.20
C ALA A 126 -13.84 9.37 -5.39
N ARG A 127 -14.31 9.45 -4.14
CA ARG A 127 -14.06 10.58 -3.22
C ARG A 127 -12.60 10.70 -2.77
N ARG A 128 -11.75 9.74 -3.13
CA ARG A 128 -10.33 9.71 -2.78
C ARG A 128 -9.43 9.79 -4.01
N CYS A 129 -10.01 9.72 -5.20
CA CYS A 129 -9.32 9.68 -6.46
C CYS A 129 -9.11 11.10 -7.00
N PRO A 130 -7.86 11.60 -7.12
CA PRO A 130 -7.62 12.89 -7.75
C PRO A 130 -8.03 12.93 -9.23
N LEU A 131 -8.01 11.78 -9.91
CA LEU A 131 -8.44 11.66 -11.31
C LEU A 131 -9.97 11.73 -11.48
N CYS A 132 -10.75 11.69 -10.39
CA CYS A 132 -12.20 11.95 -10.41
C CYS A 132 -12.56 13.41 -10.12
N GLY A 133 -11.60 14.34 -10.16
CA GLY A 133 -11.83 15.76 -9.89
C GLY A 133 -11.83 16.14 -8.40
N VAL A 134 -11.54 15.20 -7.50
CA VAL A 134 -11.42 15.48 -6.07
C VAL A 134 -10.04 16.06 -5.78
N ARG A 135 -9.95 17.01 -4.85
CA ARG A 135 -8.69 17.52 -4.31
C ARG A 135 -8.39 16.88 -2.95
N PRO A 136 -7.75 15.70 -2.92
CA PRO A 136 -7.43 15.07 -1.66
C PRO A 136 -6.38 15.88 -0.89
N ARG A 137 -6.49 15.86 0.45
CA ARG A 137 -5.40 16.37 1.30
C ARG A 137 -4.08 15.68 0.92
N PRO A 138 -2.97 16.44 0.80
CA PRO A 138 -1.68 15.88 0.49
C PRO A 138 -1.30 14.86 1.56
N ILE A 139 -0.64 13.78 1.14
CA ILE A 139 -0.07 12.84 2.09
C ILE A 139 1.07 13.53 2.80
N GLN A 140 0.96 13.69 4.12
CA GLN A 140 2.10 14.06 4.93
C GLN A 140 3.00 12.84 5.04
N MET A 141 4.02 12.78 4.17
CA MET A 141 5.14 11.90 4.39
C MET A 141 5.97 12.53 5.50
N THR A 142 5.83 12.06 6.73
CA THR A 142 6.83 12.35 7.76
C THR A 142 8.08 11.57 7.37
N VAL A 143 8.93 12.18 6.54
CA VAL A 143 10.34 11.81 6.48
C VAL A 143 10.86 12.17 7.85
N THR A 144 11.17 11.18 8.69
CA THR A 144 11.93 11.44 9.92
C THR A 144 13.19 12.17 9.48
N GLY A 145 13.28 13.45 9.83
CA GLY A 145 14.35 14.35 9.44
C GLY A 145 15.67 13.91 10.05
N ALA A 146 16.36 13.01 9.38
CA ALA A 146 17.81 12.99 9.32
C ALA A 146 18.14 13.14 7.84
N LEU A 147 18.87 14.21 7.47
CA LEU A 147 19.23 14.64 6.12
C LEU A 147 18.28 15.64 5.41
N ALA A 148 17.61 16.54 6.13
CA ALA A 148 17.02 17.76 5.54
C ALA A 148 18.06 18.87 5.30
N GLY A 149 19.25 18.52 4.83
CA GLY A 149 20.37 19.45 4.68
C GLY A 149 21.31 19.09 3.53
N ALA A 150 20.80 18.98 2.29
CA ALA A 150 21.64 18.88 1.10
C ALA A 150 20.87 19.19 -0.21
N VAL A 151 20.12 20.28 -0.30
CA VAL A 151 19.75 20.86 -1.61
C VAL A 151 19.51 22.36 -1.46
N ARG A 152 20.60 23.13 -1.38
CA ARG A 152 20.64 24.53 -1.82
C ARG A 152 21.79 24.64 -2.80
N GLY A 153 21.48 25.04 -4.03
CA GLY A 153 22.51 25.38 -5.02
C GLY A 153 22.16 25.02 -6.46
N VAL A 154 21.18 25.70 -7.05
CA VAL A 154 21.18 25.97 -8.49
C VAL A 154 20.72 27.42 -8.68
N PRO A 155 21.62 28.40 -8.86
CA PRO A 155 21.29 29.64 -9.54
C PRO A 155 21.36 29.47 -11.07
N ALA A 156 20.66 30.39 -11.73
CA ALA A 156 20.23 30.41 -13.14
C ALA A 156 21.34 30.47 -14.20
#